data_AF-A0A4Q3UW29-F1
#
_entry.id   AF-A0A4Q3UW29-F1
#
_cell.length_a   1.000
_cell.length_b   1.000
_cell.length_c   1.000
_cell.angle_alpha   90.00
_cell.angle_beta   90.00
_cell.angle_gamma   90.00
#
_symmetry.space_group_name_H-M   'P 1'
#
loop_
_entity.id
_entity.type
_entity.pdbx_description
1 polymer ?
#
loop_
_entity_poly.entity_id
_entity_poly.type
_entity_poly.pdbx_seq_one_letter_code
_entity_poly.pdbx_strand_id
1 'polypeptide(L)'
;MVMPTHTCPYGVKAKHLLESKGYTVEDHWLRTREDTDTFKAKHDVKTTPQTFIDGKRVGGFDDLRLFFGQNVRDAKKLTYTPVLAVFAVTALMALAAS
;
A
#
# COMPACT_ATOMS: atom_id res chain seq x y z
N MET A 1 9.82 -7.43 2.24
CA MET A 1 10.19 -8.02 3.55
C MET A 1 9.83 -9.48 3.51
N VAL A 2 10.81 -10.33 3.19
CA VAL A 2 10.68 -11.79 3.34
C VAL A 2 11.53 -12.12 4.57
N MET A 3 10.88 -12.24 5.71
CA MET A 3 11.46 -12.99 6.83
C MET A 3 11.22 -14.47 6.56
N PRO A 4 12.05 -15.40 7.07
CA PRO A 4 11.87 -16.84 6.87
C PRO A 4 10.46 -17.35 7.22
N THR A 5 9.76 -16.64 8.11
CA THR A 5 8.41 -16.96 8.59
C THR A 5 7.35 -15.94 8.17
N HIS A 6 7.69 -14.86 7.46
CA HIS A 6 6.72 -13.83 7.10
C HIS A 6 7.07 -13.08 5.81
N THR A 7 6.24 -13.27 4.79
CA THR A 7 6.29 -12.52 3.54
C THR A 7 5.39 -11.29 3.66
N CYS A 8 5.98 -10.10 3.60
CA CYS A 8 5.24 -8.85 3.54
C CYS A 8 4.61 -8.70 2.15
N PRO A 9 3.27 -8.72 2.06
CA PRO A 9 2.57 -8.67 0.78
C PRO A 9 2.84 -7.36 0.02
N TYR A 10 3.06 -6.24 0.72
CA TYR A 10 3.34 -4.95 0.10
C TYR A 10 4.74 -4.89 -0.54
N GLY A 11 5.72 -5.62 -0.02
CA GLY A 11 7.04 -5.71 -0.63
C GLY A 11 7.01 -6.43 -1.98
N VAL A 12 6.28 -7.55 -2.04
CA VAL A 12 6.08 -8.31 -3.29
C VAL A 12 5.33 -7.48 -4.32
N LYS A 13 4.26 -6.78 -3.90
CA LYS A 13 3.50 -5.88 -4.78
C LYS A 13 4.36 -4.72 -5.30
N ALA A 14 5.21 -4.13 -4.46
CA ALA A 14 6.10 -3.04 -4.86
C ALA A 14 7.13 -3.52 -5.91
N LYS A 15 7.77 -4.67 -5.66
CA LYS A 15 8.71 -5.29 -6.60
C LYS A 15 8.05 -5.55 -7.94
N HIS A 16 6.90 -6.22 -7.93
CA HIS A 16 6.17 -6.52 -9.15
C HIS A 16 5.72 -5.25 -9.90
N LEU A 17 5.30 -4.21 -9.18
CA LEU A 17 4.91 -2.93 -9.79
C LEU A 17 6.09 -2.28 -10.52
N LEU A 18 7.28 -2.24 -9.90
CA LEU A 18 8.49 -1.71 -10.52
C LEU A 18 8.92 -2.53 -11.75
N GLU A 19 8.93 -3.86 -11.64
CA GLU A 19 9.25 -4.76 -12.75
C GLU A 19 8.27 -4.58 -13.92
N SER A 20 6.97 -4.45 -13.63
CA SER A 20 5.92 -4.21 -14.64
C SER A 20 6.10 -2.88 -15.38
N LYS A 21 6.81 -1.93 -14.78
CA LYS A 21 7.12 -0.62 -15.35
C LYS A 21 8.48 -0.59 -16.07
N GLY A 22 9.16 -1.74 -16.14
CA GLY A 22 10.44 -1.89 -16.84
C GLY A 22 11.67 -1.50 -16.02
N TYR A 23 11.56 -1.36 -14.70
CA TYR A 23 12.70 -1.08 -13.83
C TYR A 23 13.43 -2.36 -13.44
N THR A 24 14.76 -2.29 -13.37
CA THR A 24 15.59 -3.30 -12.73
C THR A 24 15.56 -3.09 -11.22
N VAL A 25 15.00 -4.04 -10.47
CA VAL A 25 14.80 -3.92 -9.02
C VAL A 25 15.85 -4.74 -8.28
N GLU A 26 16.65 -4.09 -7.44
CA GLU A 26 17.49 -4.75 -6.46
C GLU A 26 16.74 -4.84 -5.12
N ASP A 27 16.46 -6.07 -4.67
CA ASP A 27 15.73 -6.31 -3.42
C ASP A 27 16.71 -6.59 -2.28
N HIS A 28 16.86 -5.62 -1.39
CA HIS A 28 17.67 -5.76 -0.18
C HIS A 28 16.84 -6.34 0.97
N TRP A 29 17.13 -7.58 1.32
CA TRP A 29 16.35 -8.30 2.33
C TRP A 29 16.79 -7.94 3.74
N LEU A 30 15.87 -7.38 4.52
CA LEU A 30 15.98 -7.26 5.97
C LEU A 30 15.57 -8.62 6.56
N ARG A 31 16.57 -9.40 6.99
CA ARG A 31 16.37 -10.80 7.43
C ARG A 31 16.08 -10.90 8.91
N THR A 32 16.58 -9.97 9.71
CA THR A 32 16.37 -9.93 11.15
C THR A 32 15.50 -8.75 11.57
N ARG A 33 14.97 -8.84 12.78
CA ARG A 33 14.20 -7.74 13.37
C ARG A 33 15.12 -6.58 13.72
N GLU A 34 16.33 -6.87 14.19
CA GLU A 34 17.38 -5.87 14.45
C GLU A 34 17.74 -5.09 13.18
N ASP A 35 17.86 -5.76 12.03
CA ASP A 35 18.10 -5.10 10.73
C ASP A 35 16.93 -4.17 10.37
N THR A 36 15.70 -4.63 10.64
CA THR A 36 14.50 -3.85 10.36
C THR A 36 14.43 -2.60 11.23
N ASP A 37 14.72 -2.71 12.52
CA ASP A 37 14.65 -1.58 13.44
C ASP A 37 15.82 -0.61 13.22
N THR A 38 17.01 -1.12 12.88
CA THR A 38 18.16 -0.30 12.44
C THR A 38 17.83 0.45 11.15
N PHE A 39 17.20 -0.21 10.18
CA PHE A 39 16.78 0.43 8.93
C PHE A 39 15.72 1.52 9.17
N LYS A 40 14.73 1.24 10.03
CA LYS A 40 13.72 2.22 10.42
C LYS A 40 14.35 3.44 11.10
N ALA A 41 15.28 3.23 12.03
CA ALA A 41 15.98 4.30 12.72
C ALA A 41 16.87 5.11 11.77
N LYS A 42 17.61 4.44 10.87
CA LYS A 42 18.53 5.08 9.92
C LYS A 42 17.80 5.96 8.90
N HIS A 43 16.61 5.53 8.45
CA HIS A 43 15.84 6.24 7.43
C HIS A 43 14.71 7.10 8.00
N ASP A 44 14.52 7.09 9.32
CA ASP A 44 13.41 7.72 10.06
C ASP A 44 12.03 7.34 9.47
N VAL A 45 11.80 6.03 9.30
CA VAL A 45 10.59 5.48 8.66
C VAL A 45 9.84 4.58 9.62
N LYS A 46 8.50 4.74 9.67
CA LYS A 46 7.63 3.89 10.50
C LYS A 46 7.28 2.57 9.82
N THR A 47 7.33 2.52 8.49
CA THR A 47 6.85 1.39 7.69
C THR A 47 7.93 0.89 6.73
N THR A 48 7.89 -0.42 6.48
CA THR A 48 8.62 -1.09 5.41
C THR A 48 7.56 -1.79 4.54
N PRO A 49 7.73 -1.91 3.21
CA PRO A 49 8.91 -1.62 2.39
C PRO A 49 9.12 -0.12 2.12
N GLN A 50 10.37 0.29 1.87
CA GLN A 50 10.69 1.61 1.31
C GLN A 50 11.36 1.44 -0.05
N THR A 51 10.89 2.19 -1.04
CA THR A 51 11.37 2.17 -2.42
C THR A 51 12.28 3.37 -2.67
N PHE A 52 13.41 3.12 -3.32
CA PHE A 52 14.34 4.14 -3.81
C PHE A 52 14.50 3.97 -5.32
N ILE A 53 14.36 5.06 -6.07
CA ILE A 53 14.53 5.09 -7.53
C ILE A 53 15.57 6.18 -7.83
N ASP A 54 16.64 5.84 -8.55
CA ASP A 54 17.76 6.74 -8.88
C ASP A 54 18.35 7.47 -7.65
N GLY A 55 18.48 6.76 -6.53
CA GLY A 55 18.97 7.32 -5.26
C GLY A 55 17.98 8.24 -4.54
N LYS A 56 16.81 8.53 -5.12
CA LYS A 56 15.73 9.30 -4.48
C LYS A 56 14.76 8.36 -3.77
N ARG A 57 14.45 8.70 -2.52
CA ARG A 57 13.44 7.98 -1.73
C ARG A 57 12.05 8.32 -2.24
N VAL A 58 11.34 7.31 -2.75
CA VAL A 58 9.93 7.42 -3.17
C VAL A 58 9.01 7.22 -1.96
N GLY A 59 9.33 6.24 -1.10
CA GLY A 59 8.54 5.93 0.10
C GLY A 59 7.93 4.54 0.07
N GLY A 60 6.76 4.39 0.68
CA GLY A 60 6.07 3.12 0.82
C GLY A 60 5.41 2.64 -0.48
N PHE A 61 4.62 1.56 -0.40
CA PHE A 61 3.90 1.04 -1.57
C PHE A 61 2.85 2.03 -2.10
N ASP A 62 2.15 2.75 -1.23
CA ASP A 62 1.17 3.76 -1.67
C ASP A 62 1.87 4.97 -2.32
N ASP A 63 3.00 5.42 -1.76
CA ASP A 63 3.81 6.49 -2.36
C ASP A 63 4.34 6.07 -3.74
N LEU A 64 4.74 4.81 -3.89
CA LEU A 64 5.17 4.24 -5.18
C LEU A 64 4.02 4.24 -6.21
N ARG A 65 2.79 3.94 -5.78
CA ARG A 65 1.62 4.01 -6.66
C ARG A 65 1.32 5.45 -7.09
N LEU A 66 1.43 6.40 -6.17
CA LEU A 66 1.33 7.84 -6.48
C LEU A 66 2.42 8.30 -7.45
N PHE A 67 3.66 7.83 -7.27
CA PHE A 67 4.78 8.12 -8.16
C PHE A 67 4.50 7.68 -9.61
N PHE A 68 3.85 6.53 -9.80
CA PHE A 68 3.41 6.04 -11.10
C PHE A 68 2.08 6.63 -11.60
N GLY A 69 1.56 7.66 -10.94
CA GLY A 69 0.30 8.31 -11.31
C GLY A 69 -0.94 7.44 -11.09
N GLN A 70 -0.84 6.36 -10.32
CA GLN A 70 -2.01 5.56 -9.97
C GLN A 70 -2.83 6.31 -8.91
N ASN A 71 -4.14 6.35 -9.12
CA ASN A 71 -5.08 6.85 -8.11
C ASN A 71 -5.02 5.94 -6.87
N VAL A 72 -4.38 6.42 -5.81
CA VAL A 72 -4.51 5.82 -4.49
C VAL A 72 -5.77 6.41 -3.87
N ARG A 73 -6.73 5.56 -3.49
CA ARG A 73 -7.90 6.03 -2.76
C ARG A 73 -7.41 6.69 -1.48
N ASP A 74 -7.77 7.95 -1.32
CA ASP A 74 -7.45 8.70 -0.12
C ASP A 74 -8.15 8.05 1.08
N ALA A 75 -7.38 7.33 1.89
CA ALA A 75 -7.92 6.55 3.01
C ALA A 75 -8.62 7.44 4.05
N LYS A 76 -8.34 8.75 4.03
CA LYS A 76 -8.91 9.72 4.95
C LYS A 76 -10.20 10.37 4.43
N LYS A 77 -10.57 10.13 3.16
CA LYS A 77 -11.78 10.71 2.57
C LYS A 77 -13.03 9.97 3.07
N LEU A 78 -13.85 10.66 3.85
CA LEU A 78 -15.14 10.16 4.29
C LEU A 78 -16.02 9.82 3.07
N THR A 79 -16.57 8.61 3.06
CA THR A 79 -17.42 8.12 1.98
C THR A 79 -18.77 7.68 2.56
N TYR A 80 -19.84 8.43 2.29
CA TYR A 80 -21.21 8.12 2.76
C TYR A 80 -22.00 7.22 1.80
N THR A 81 -21.41 6.87 0.65
CA THR A 81 -22.05 6.06 -0.40
C THR A 81 -22.59 4.72 0.12
N PRO A 82 -21.89 3.95 0.98
CA PRO A 82 -22.42 2.70 1.53
C PRO A 82 -23.65 2.93 2.42
N VAL A 83 -23.65 4.01 3.20
CA VAL A 83 -24.76 4.38 4.10
C VAL A 83 -25.99 4.72 3.27
N LEU A 84 -25.85 5.58 2.26
CA LEU A 84 -26.94 5.93 1.35
C LEU A 84 -27.49 4.72 0.60
N ALA A 85 -26.63 3.80 0.16
CA ALA A 85 -27.05 2.58 -0.52
C ALA A 85 -27.95 1.71 0.36
N VAL A 86 -27.61 1.53 1.64
CA VAL A 86 -28.43 0.76 2.59
C VAL A 86 -29.80 1.41 2.77
N PHE A 87 -29.85 2.73 3.01
CA PHE A 87 -31.13 3.43 3.16
C PHE A 87 -31.99 3.38 1.90
N ALA A 88 -31.38 3.52 0.71
CA ALA A 88 -32.08 3.43 -0.55
C ALA A 88 -32.68 2.04 -0.78
N VAL A 89 -31.94 0.97 -0.51
CA VAL A 89 -32.44 -0.41 -0.63
C VAL A 89 -33.61 -0.66 0.32
N THR A 90 -33.50 -0.24 1.58
CA THR A 90 -34.58 -0.39 2.55
C THR A 90 -35.82 0.41 2.15
N ALA A 91 -35.65 1.63 1.64
CA ALA A 91 -36.77 2.44 1.16
C ALA A 91 -37.47 1.79 -0.04
N LEU A 92 -36.71 1.25 -1.00
CA LEU A 92 -37.27 0.52 -2.14
C LEU A 92 -38.02 -0.73 -1.71
N MET A 93 -37.51 -1.48 -0.72
CA MET A 93 -38.21 -2.63 -0.15
C MET A 93 -39.53 -2.23 0.51
N ALA A 94 -39.55 -1.13 1.27
CA ALA A 94 -40.76 -0.62 1.91
C ALA A 94 -41.82 -0.18 0.89
N LEU A 95 -41.40 0.50 -0.19
CA LEU A 95 -42.26 0.87 -1.30
C LEU A 95 -42.84 -0.35 -2.03
N ALA A 96 -42.05 -1.40 -2.22
CA ALA A 96 -42.50 -2.63 -2.89
C ALA A 96 -43.46 -3.48 -2.05
N ALA A 97 -43.42 -3.33 -0.72
CA ALA A 97 -44.28 -4.06 0.22
C ALA A 97 -45.60 -3.33 0.55
N SER A 98 -45.82 -2.13 0.01
CA SER A 98 -46.98 -1.28 0.28
C SER A 98 -48.02 -1.30 -0.83
#